data_AF-A0A940HJP3-F1
#
_entry.id   AF-A0A940HJP3-F1
#
_cell.length_a   1.000
_cell.length_b   1.000
_cell.length_c   1.000
_cell.angle_alpha   90.00
_cell.angle_beta   90.00
_cell.angle_gamma   90.00
#
_symmetry.space_group_name_H-M   'P 1'
#
loop_
_entity.id
_entity.type
_entity.pdbx_description
1 polymer ?
#
loop_
_entity_poly.entity_id
_entity_poly.type
_entity_poly.pdbx_seq_one_letter_code
_entity_poly.pdbx_strand_id
1 'polypeptide(L)'
;MTTVISIAAAALLAGCSGSPSAPEASPTSTQTPAPSASGGTASVKESCETFNELDHRLAQTDPKDNDTLVDLYSEFDAAGQAATDEQVKGLLISMSIVVLKYTDPAGPSQSDKDQASKFFLSASDACTAEGVTLTMEVL
;
A
#
# COMPACT_ATOMS: atom_id res chain seq x y z
N MET A 1 1.93 -3.55 41.61
CA MET A 1 2.98 -4.58 41.74
C MET A 1 3.61 -4.71 40.37
N THR A 2 4.87 -4.33 40.27
CA THR A 2 5.64 -4.22 39.03
C THR A 2 6.45 -5.50 38.85
N THR A 3 6.37 -6.15 37.69
CA THR A 3 7.28 -7.26 37.36
C THR A 3 7.90 -7.01 36.00
N VAL A 4 9.20 -6.77 36.01
CA VAL A 4 10.10 -6.65 34.86
C VAL A 4 10.73 -8.02 34.63
N ILE A 5 10.73 -8.53 33.40
CA ILE A 5 11.45 -9.75 33.03
C ILE A 5 12.34 -9.43 31.84
N SER A 6 13.64 -9.33 32.10
CA SER A 6 14.69 -9.33 31.09
C SER A 6 15.25 -10.75 30.95
N ILE A 7 15.41 -11.24 29.72
CA ILE A 7 16.13 -12.47 29.43
C ILE A 7 17.16 -12.16 28.34
N ALA A 8 18.43 -12.39 28.67
CA ALA A 8 19.56 -12.32 27.77
C ALA A 8 20.24 -13.70 27.75
N ALA A 9 20.54 -14.22 26.56
CA ALA A 9 21.57 -15.23 26.24
C ALA A 9 21.35 -15.71 24.78
N ALA A 10 22.31 -16.22 24.00
CA ALA A 10 23.75 -16.04 23.79
C ALA A 10 24.13 -17.09 22.71
N ALA A 11 25.21 -16.79 21.97
CA ALA A 11 26.11 -17.74 21.27
C ALA A 11 25.71 -18.40 19.93
N LEU A 12 26.28 -17.84 18.85
CA LEU A 12 27.19 -18.44 17.85
C LEU A 12 27.18 -19.96 17.60
N LEU A 13 27.08 -20.33 16.31
CA LEU A 13 27.78 -21.49 15.73
C LEU A 13 28.17 -21.20 14.27
N ALA A 14 29.46 -21.36 13.99
CA ALA A 14 30.08 -21.27 12.68
C ALA A 14 29.86 -22.55 11.85
N GLY A 15 29.76 -22.42 10.53
CA GLY A 15 29.79 -23.54 9.59
C GLY A 15 30.20 -23.05 8.21
N CYS A 16 31.48 -23.25 7.87
CA CYS A 16 32.09 -22.86 6.60
C CYS A 16 32.23 -24.11 5.71
N SER A 17 31.81 -24.04 4.44
CA SER A 17 32.27 -24.94 3.37
C SER A 17 32.16 -24.24 2.02
N GLY A 18 33.31 -23.99 1.39
CA GLY A 18 33.44 -23.75 -0.06
C GLY A 18 33.34 -25.09 -0.82
N SER A 19 33.21 -25.17 -2.15
CA SER A 19 33.76 -24.33 -3.23
C SER A 19 33.07 -24.74 -4.57
N PRO A 20 33.55 -24.40 -5.79
CA PRO A 20 32.97 -23.39 -6.68
C PRO A 20 32.35 -23.95 -7.98
N SER A 21 31.45 -23.20 -8.61
CA SER A 21 31.21 -23.24 -10.07
C SER A 21 30.54 -21.94 -10.52
N ALA A 22 31.10 -21.35 -11.58
CA ALA A 22 30.57 -20.22 -12.33
C ALA A 22 30.54 -20.63 -13.82
N PRO A 23 29.86 -19.90 -14.72
CA PRO A 23 28.69 -19.04 -14.57
C PRO A 23 27.54 -19.51 -15.50
N GLU A 24 26.29 -19.35 -15.07
CA GLU A 24 25.19 -19.26 -16.03
C GLU A 24 24.36 -18.02 -15.73
N ALA A 25 24.14 -17.25 -16.78
CA ALA A 25 23.46 -15.99 -16.78
C ALA A 25 21.94 -16.19 -16.83
N SER A 26 21.24 -15.32 -16.10
CA SER A 26 19.86 -14.87 -16.30
C SER A 26 18.71 -15.75 -15.76
N PRO A 27 17.56 -15.15 -15.41
CA PRO A 27 17.30 -13.76 -15.02
C PRO A 27 16.93 -13.64 -13.54
N THR A 28 17.11 -12.43 -13.02
CA THR A 28 16.43 -11.93 -11.83
C THR A 28 14.92 -12.10 -12.01
N SER A 29 14.34 -13.13 -11.38
CA SER A 29 12.94 -13.06 -10.99
C SER A 29 12.89 -12.09 -9.82
N THR A 30 12.67 -10.81 -10.15
CA THR A 30 12.03 -9.87 -9.24
C THR A 30 10.71 -10.51 -8.87
N GLN A 31 10.69 -11.26 -7.76
CA GLN A 31 9.45 -11.56 -7.09
C GLN A 31 8.96 -10.22 -6.58
N THR A 32 8.07 -9.60 -7.35
CA THR A 32 7.05 -8.71 -6.81
C THR A 32 6.48 -9.43 -5.59
N PRO A 33 6.57 -8.86 -4.37
CA PRO A 33 5.78 -9.38 -3.29
C PRO A 33 4.33 -9.19 -3.73
N ALA A 34 3.62 -10.27 -4.05
CA ALA A 34 2.17 -10.22 -4.04
C ALA A 34 1.78 -9.79 -2.61
N PRO A 35 0.98 -8.73 -2.41
CA PRO A 35 0.52 -8.40 -1.08
C PRO A 35 -0.32 -9.59 -0.60
N SER A 36 0.28 -10.38 0.29
CA SER A 36 -0.46 -11.38 1.04
C SER A 36 -1.36 -10.59 1.96
N ALA A 37 -2.62 -10.41 1.56
CA ALA A 37 -3.68 -9.98 2.46
C ALA A 37 -3.92 -11.08 3.52
N SER A 38 -2.95 -11.24 4.41
CA SER A 38 -3.15 -11.90 5.69
C SER A 38 -4.05 -10.97 6.50
N GLY A 39 -5.13 -11.49 7.08
CA GLY A 39 -6.14 -10.74 7.84
C GLY A 39 -5.63 -10.10 9.13
N GLY A 40 -4.61 -9.25 9.01
CA GLY A 40 -4.04 -8.40 10.05
C GLY A 40 -4.25 -6.94 9.68
N THR A 41 -4.32 -6.11 10.70
CA THR A 41 -4.33 -4.65 10.54
C THR A 41 -3.00 -4.19 9.96
N ALA A 42 -3.04 -3.38 8.90
CA ALA A 42 -1.87 -2.81 8.26
C ALA A 42 -1.32 -1.64 9.08
N SER A 43 0.00 -1.52 9.13
CA SER A 43 0.64 -0.36 9.76
C SER A 43 0.36 0.93 8.97
N VAL A 44 0.53 2.10 9.61
CA VAL A 44 0.39 3.40 8.92
C VAL A 44 1.33 3.48 7.72
N LYS A 45 2.61 3.14 7.93
CA LYS A 45 3.61 3.09 6.87
C LYS A 45 3.18 2.24 5.67
N GLU A 46 2.79 0.99 5.93
CA GLU A 46 2.35 0.04 4.91
C GLU A 46 1.11 0.54 4.17
N SER A 47 0.17 1.15 4.88
CA SER A 47 -1.04 1.72 4.29
C SER A 47 -0.72 2.92 3.38
N CYS A 48 0.24 3.76 3.76
CA CYS A 48 0.71 4.89 2.94
C CYS A 48 1.46 4.42 1.68
N GLU A 49 2.32 3.41 1.80
CA GLU A 49 3.03 2.81 0.65
C GLU A 49 2.03 2.15 -0.31
N THR A 50 1.05 1.42 0.23
CA THR A 50 -0.04 0.80 -0.54
C THR A 50 -0.84 1.86 -1.30
N PHE A 51 -1.17 2.99 -0.66
CA PHE A 51 -1.85 4.09 -1.34
C PHE A 51 -1.08 4.59 -2.56
N ASN A 52 0.23 4.85 -2.43
CA ASN A 52 1.05 5.34 -3.54
C ASN A 52 1.11 4.33 -4.70
N GLU A 53 1.21 3.03 -4.39
CA GLU A 53 1.19 1.98 -5.40
C GLU A 53 -0.14 1.94 -6.16
N LEU A 54 -1.26 1.97 -5.43
CA LEU A 54 -2.59 1.90 -6.02
C LEU A 54 -2.94 3.16 -6.82
N ASP A 55 -2.57 4.35 -6.34
CA ASP A 55 -2.76 5.61 -7.07
C ASP A 55 -1.95 5.64 -8.37
N HIS A 56 -0.69 5.19 -8.32
CA HIS A 56 0.15 5.09 -9.51
C HIS A 56 -0.42 4.09 -10.54
N ARG A 57 -0.91 2.93 -10.08
CA ARG A 57 -1.59 1.96 -10.95
C ARG A 57 -2.86 2.52 -11.57
N LEU A 58 -3.65 3.26 -10.79
CA LEU A 58 -4.86 3.92 -11.27
C LEU A 58 -4.51 4.98 -12.33
N ALA A 59 -3.45 5.77 -12.15
CA ALA A 59 -3.00 6.76 -13.13
C ALA A 59 -2.57 6.14 -14.47
N GLN A 60 -2.14 4.87 -14.46
CA GLN A 60 -1.77 4.11 -15.64
C GLN A 60 -2.93 3.33 -16.28
N THR A 61 -4.08 3.26 -15.61
CA THR A 61 -5.23 2.48 -16.07
C THR A 61 -5.98 3.20 -17.18
N ASP A 62 -6.32 2.49 -18.26
CA ASP A 62 -7.22 3.03 -19.29
C ASP A 62 -8.62 3.20 -18.67
N PRO A 63 -9.25 4.39 -18.75
CA PRO A 63 -10.58 4.62 -18.18
C PRO A 63 -11.68 3.74 -18.81
N LYS A 64 -11.40 3.00 -19.89
CA LYS A 64 -12.32 2.03 -20.50
C LYS A 64 -12.12 0.60 -19.98
N ASP A 65 -11.04 0.34 -19.26
CA ASP A 65 -10.74 -0.96 -18.66
C ASP A 65 -11.50 -1.12 -17.34
N ASN A 66 -12.77 -1.49 -17.46
CA ASN A 66 -13.67 -1.63 -16.31
C ASN A 66 -13.24 -2.74 -15.35
N ASP A 67 -12.64 -3.82 -15.84
CA ASP A 67 -12.21 -4.93 -15.00
C ASP A 67 -11.07 -4.45 -14.08
N THR A 68 -10.05 -3.78 -14.65
CA THR A 68 -8.95 -3.20 -13.87
C THR A 68 -9.45 -2.14 -12.88
N LEU A 69 -10.43 -1.32 -13.26
CA LEU A 69 -11.02 -0.32 -12.35
C LEU A 69 -11.79 -0.98 -11.18
N VAL A 70 -12.54 -2.05 -11.42
CA VAL A 70 -13.26 -2.79 -10.37
C VAL A 70 -12.28 -3.48 -9.42
N ASP A 71 -11.19 -4.03 -9.94
CA ASP A 71 -10.11 -4.60 -9.13
C ASP A 71 -9.46 -3.53 -8.25
N LEU A 72 -9.07 -2.38 -8.83
CA LEU A 72 -8.50 -1.25 -8.08
C LEU A 72 -9.47 -0.71 -7.02
N TYR A 73 -10.76 -0.61 -7.33
CA TYR A 73 -11.80 -0.25 -6.34
C TYR A 73 -11.74 -1.20 -5.13
N SER A 74 -11.71 -2.50 -5.39
CA SER A 74 -11.70 -3.54 -4.36
C SER A 74 -10.41 -3.50 -3.54
N GLU A 75 -9.28 -3.25 -4.18
CA GLU A 75 -7.97 -3.13 -3.53
C GLU A 75 -7.88 -1.89 -2.63
N PHE A 76 -8.36 -0.73 -3.11
CA PHE A 76 -8.45 0.48 -2.28
C PHE A 76 -9.38 0.30 -1.08
N ASP A 77 -10.54 -0.34 -1.28
CA ASP A 77 -11.47 -0.62 -0.18
C ASP A 77 -10.84 -1.55 0.86
N ALA A 78 -10.26 -2.67 0.42
CA ALA A 78 -9.61 -3.64 1.31
C ALA A 78 -8.45 -3.01 2.10
N ALA A 79 -7.60 -2.22 1.44
CA ALA A 79 -6.52 -1.49 2.09
C ALA A 79 -7.07 -0.50 3.14
N GLY A 80 -8.14 0.22 2.80
CA GLY A 80 -8.81 1.12 3.74
C GLY A 80 -9.38 0.40 4.95
N GLN A 81 -9.97 -0.79 4.78
CA GLN A 81 -10.47 -1.57 5.92
C GLN A 81 -9.36 -2.13 6.80
N ALA A 82 -8.18 -2.41 6.24
CA ALA A 82 -7.03 -2.91 6.97
C ALA A 82 -6.25 -1.81 7.72
N ALA A 83 -6.33 -0.56 7.27
CA ALA A 83 -5.59 0.56 7.85
C ALA A 83 -6.04 0.89 9.29
N THR A 84 -5.07 1.09 10.19
CA THR A 84 -5.35 1.45 11.60
C THR A 84 -5.48 2.94 11.86
N ASP A 85 -4.91 3.77 10.99
CA ASP A 85 -4.97 5.23 11.09
C ASP A 85 -6.20 5.75 10.34
N GLU A 86 -7.02 6.56 11.02
CA GLU A 86 -8.30 7.01 10.48
C GLU A 86 -8.14 7.95 9.28
N GLN A 87 -7.06 8.74 9.21
CA GLN A 87 -6.78 9.62 8.09
C GLN A 87 -6.38 8.81 6.86
N VAL A 88 -5.46 7.85 7.01
CA VAL A 88 -5.02 6.98 5.91
C VAL A 88 -6.16 6.06 5.46
N LYS A 89 -6.94 5.53 6.41
CA LYS A 89 -8.17 4.78 6.11
C LYS A 89 -9.15 5.62 5.30
N GLY A 90 -9.44 6.84 5.76
CA GLY A 90 -10.34 7.76 5.07
C GLY A 90 -9.88 8.05 3.64
N LEU A 91 -8.57 8.21 3.44
CA LEU A 91 -7.96 8.38 2.11
C LEU A 91 -8.21 7.18 1.20
N LEU A 92 -7.84 5.97 1.64
CA LEU A 92 -8.00 4.74 0.86
C LEU A 92 -9.47 4.47 0.49
N ILE A 93 -10.38 4.62 1.45
CA ILE A 93 -11.83 4.46 1.21
C ILE A 93 -12.35 5.57 0.27
N SER A 94 -11.89 6.81 0.41
CA SER A 94 -12.31 7.88 -0.50
C SER A 94 -11.84 7.64 -1.94
N MET A 95 -10.64 7.09 -2.11
CA MET A 95 -10.14 6.70 -3.43
C MET A 95 -10.90 5.53 -4.02
N SER A 96 -11.33 4.54 -3.22
CA SER A 96 -12.17 3.46 -3.73
C SER A 96 -13.45 4.04 -4.37
N ILE A 97 -14.07 5.05 -3.75
CA ILE A 97 -15.23 5.75 -4.34
C ILE A 97 -14.85 6.44 -5.65
N VAL A 98 -13.73 7.16 -5.70
CA VAL A 98 -13.25 7.81 -6.93
C VAL A 98 -13.04 6.79 -8.05
N VAL A 99 -12.40 5.66 -7.77
CA VAL A 99 -12.16 4.58 -8.73
C VAL A 99 -13.48 3.99 -9.22
N LEU A 100 -14.40 3.70 -8.31
CA LEU A 100 -15.73 3.19 -8.66
C LEU A 100 -16.44 4.16 -9.61
N LYS A 101 -16.29 5.48 -9.43
CA LYS A 101 -16.90 6.46 -10.33
C LYS A 101 -16.27 6.51 -11.72
N TYR A 102 -15.03 6.07 -11.90
CA TYR A 102 -14.46 5.92 -13.25
C TYR A 102 -15.11 4.77 -14.05
N THR A 103 -15.81 3.84 -13.41
CA THR A 103 -16.63 2.82 -14.12
C THR A 103 -17.90 3.40 -14.74
N ASP A 104 -18.31 4.61 -14.32
CA ASP A 104 -19.40 5.37 -14.92
C ASP A 104 -18.86 6.29 -16.04
N PRO A 105 -19.53 6.39 -17.20
CA PRO A 105 -19.11 7.32 -18.26
C PRO A 105 -19.08 8.80 -17.85
N ALA A 106 -19.79 9.20 -16.79
CA ALA A 106 -19.73 10.54 -16.23
C ALA A 106 -18.45 10.78 -15.39
N GLY A 107 -17.79 9.72 -14.93
CA GLY A 107 -16.61 9.80 -14.08
C GLY A 107 -16.89 10.31 -12.65
N PRO A 108 -15.85 10.49 -11.84
CA PRO A 108 -15.96 11.08 -10.51
C PRO A 108 -16.39 12.55 -10.57
N SER A 109 -17.27 12.93 -9.66
CA SER A 109 -17.67 14.33 -9.50
C SER A 109 -16.56 15.14 -8.82
N GLN A 110 -16.61 16.47 -8.95
CA GLN A 110 -15.67 17.34 -8.22
C GLN A 110 -15.76 17.13 -6.70
N SER A 111 -16.95 16.86 -6.17
CA SER A 111 -17.13 16.59 -4.75
C SER A 111 -16.40 15.32 -4.30
N ASP A 112 -16.35 14.28 -5.15
CA ASP A 112 -15.63 13.03 -4.84
C ASP A 112 -14.12 13.31 -4.80
N LYS A 113 -13.61 14.07 -5.79
CA LYS A 113 -12.21 14.49 -5.85
C LYS A 113 -11.80 15.37 -4.67
N ASP A 114 -12.64 16.32 -4.29
CA ASP A 114 -12.38 17.22 -3.17
C ASP A 114 -12.34 16.44 -1.85
N GLN A 115 -13.21 15.43 -1.70
CA GLN A 115 -13.19 14.57 -0.52
C GLN A 115 -11.90 13.77 -0.43
N ALA A 116 -11.46 13.13 -1.52
CA ALA A 116 -10.20 12.41 -1.56
C ALA A 116 -8.99 13.33 -1.30
N SER A 117 -8.98 14.53 -1.90
CA SER A 117 -7.93 15.54 -1.66
C SER A 117 -7.86 15.97 -0.19
N LYS A 118 -9.00 16.12 0.49
CA LYS A 118 -9.03 16.48 1.92
C LYS A 118 -8.39 15.39 2.80
N PHE A 119 -8.70 14.12 2.51
CA PHE A 119 -8.06 13.02 3.23
C PHE A 119 -6.58 12.87 2.87
N PHE A 120 -6.20 13.11 1.62
CA PHE A 120 -4.79 13.10 1.20
C PHE A 120 -3.97 14.09 2.01
N LEU A 121 -4.44 15.33 2.12
CA LEU A 121 -3.78 16.37 2.91
C LEU A 121 -3.72 16.00 4.39
N SER A 122 -4.79 15.40 4.94
CA SER A 122 -4.81 14.99 6.35
C SER A 122 -3.91 13.79 6.64
N ALA A 123 -3.76 12.86 5.70
CA ALA A 123 -2.93 11.67 5.84
C ALA A 123 -1.45 11.94 5.56
N SER A 124 -1.13 12.99 4.80
CA SER A 124 0.24 13.35 4.42
C SER A 124 1.18 13.52 5.61
N ASP A 125 0.72 14.14 6.69
CA ASP A 125 1.53 14.32 7.91
C ASP A 125 1.81 12.98 8.61
N ALA A 126 0.80 12.11 8.70
CA ALA A 126 0.93 10.78 9.31
C ALA A 126 1.91 9.91 8.51
N CYS A 127 1.80 9.92 7.18
CA CYS A 127 2.71 9.19 6.31
C CYS A 127 4.13 9.74 6.36
N THR A 128 4.29 11.07 6.40
CA THR A 128 5.61 11.71 6.48
C THR A 128 6.31 11.39 7.80
N ALA A 129 5.57 11.28 8.91
CA ALA A 129 6.10 10.85 10.20
C ALA A 129 6.68 9.42 10.15
N GLU A 130 6.11 8.56 9.29
CA GLU A 130 6.59 7.21 9.02
C GLU A 130 7.68 7.15 7.92
N GLY A 131 8.08 8.30 7.38
CA GLY A 131 9.08 8.42 6.32
C GLY A 131 8.54 8.14 4.91
N VAL A 132 7.22 8.15 4.71
CA VAL A 132 6.56 7.96 3.41
C VAL A 132 6.01 9.29 2.92
N THR A 133 6.42 9.70 1.72
CA THR A 133 5.81 10.85 1.05
C THR A 133 4.64 10.37 0.21
N LEU A 134 3.43 10.83 0.51
CA LEU A 134 2.26 10.52 -0.32
C LEU A 134 2.34 11.23 -1.67
N THR A 135 1.90 10.54 -2.72
CA THR A 135 1.78 11.06 -4.08
C THR A 135 0.38 10.82 -4.59
N MET A 136 -0.19 11.80 -5.29
CA MET A 136 -1.54 11.68 -5.86
C MET A 136 -1.52 12.20 -7.29
N GLU A 137 -1.61 11.28 -8.24
CA GLU A 137 -1.48 11.50 -9.67
C GLU A 137 -2.84 11.63 -10.37
N VAL A 138 -3.89 11.05 -9.78
CA VAL A 138 -5.17 10.82 -10.48
C VAL A 138 -6.19 11.95 -10.35
N LEU A 139 -6.06 12.83 -9.34
CA LEU A 139 -7.06 13.87 -9.06
C LEU A 139 -6.88 15.15 -9.88
#